data_AF-A0A1V5B7H4-F1
#
_entry.id   AF-A0A1V5B7H4-F1
#
_cell.length_a   1.000
_cell.length_b   1.000
_cell.length_c   1.000
_cell.angle_alpha   90.00
_cell.angle_beta   90.00
_cell.angle_gamma   90.00
#
_symmetry.space_group_name_H-M   'P 1'
#
loop_
_entity.id
_entity.type
_entity.pdbx_description
1 polymer ?
#
loop_
_entity_poly.entity_id
_entity_poly.type
_entity_poly.pdbx_seq_one_letter_code
_entity_poly.pdbx_strand_id
1 'polypeptide(L)' 'MITNIDSNGRILLPLAIRYGLHLEPGDRIAVDQLGDGTIILKKIEDGSTLDVGEASEYGILQLTHS' A
#
# COMPACT_ATOMS: atom_id res chain seq x y z
N MET A 1 -9.86 -15.39 -2.70
CA MET A 1 -10.52 -14.10 -3.00
C MET A 1 -9.66 -13.39 -4.03
N ILE A 2 -10.22 -13.02 -5.17
CA ILE A 2 -9.49 -12.31 -6.24
C ILE A 2 -10.10 -10.91 -6.32
N THR A 3 -9.27 -9.87 -6.26
CA THR A 3 -9.68 -8.49 -6.48
C THR A 3 -9.21 -8.08 -7.88
N ASN A 4 -10.07 -7.40 -8.63
CA ASN A 4 -9.72 -6.90 -9.96
C ASN A 4 -9.08 -5.51 -9.89
N ILE A 5 -8.22 -5.25 -10.86
CA ILE A 5 -7.67 -3.91 -11.14
C ILE A 5 -8.62 -3.24 -12.13
N ASP A 6 -9.02 -1.99 -11.85
CA ASP A 6 -9.83 -1.22 -12.79
C ASP A 6 -8.99 -0.67 -13.98
N SER A 7 -9.65 -0.02 -14.93
CA SER A 7 -8.98 0.55 -16.12
C SER A 7 -8.00 1.68 -15.81
N ASN A 8 -8.02 2.21 -14.58
CA ASN A 8 -7.10 3.24 -14.10
C ASN A 8 -5.95 2.64 -13.27
N GLY A 9 -5.83 1.32 -13.22
CA GLY A 9 -4.79 0.66 -12.43
C GLY A 9 -5.11 0.62 -10.92
N ARG A 10 -6.34 0.93 -10.50
CA ARG A 10 -6.71 0.97 -9.08
C ARG A 10 -7.15 -0.40 -8.60
N ILE A 11 -6.72 -0.72 -7.39
CA ILE A 11 -7.05 -1.98 -6.71
C ILE A 11 -7.93 -1.65 -5.52
N LEU A 12 -9.14 -2.21 -5.51
CA LEU A 12 -10.00 -2.12 -4.33
C LEU A 12 -9.61 -3.23 -3.36
N LEU A 13 -8.92 -2.87 -2.28
CA LEU A 13 -8.50 -3.84 -1.27
C LEU A 13 -9.74 -4.48 -0.62
N PRO A 14 -9.81 -5.82 -0.54
CA PRO A 14 -10.82 -6.54 0.22
C PRO A 14 -11.07 -5.96 1.62
N LEU A 15 -12.33 -5.95 2.06
CA LEU A 15 -12.72 -5.45 3.38
C LEU A 15 -11.94 -6.11 4.53
N ALA A 16 -11.69 -7.43 4.42
CA ALA A 16 -10.92 -8.18 5.40
C ALA A 16 -9.47 -7.68 5.53
N ILE A 17 -8.83 -7.26 4.43
CA ILE A 17 -7.47 -6.70 4.45
C ILE A 17 -7.49 -5.31 5.08
N ARG A 18 -8.46 -4.46 4.72
CA ARG A 18 -8.58 -3.12 5.29
C ARG A 18 -8.76 -3.15 6.81
N TYR A 19 -9.62 -4.03 7.32
CA TYR A 19 -9.80 -4.19 8.76
C TYR A 19 -8.61 -4.85 9.44
N GLY A 20 -8.03 -5.89 8.84
CA GLY A 20 -6.88 -6.59 9.42
C GLY A 20 -5.65 -5.71 9.60
N LEU A 21 -5.48 -4.69 8.76
CA LEU A 21 -4.38 -3.73 8.81
C LEU A 21 -4.78 -2.36 9.39
N HIS A 22 -6.03 -2.22 9.87
CA HIS A 22 -6.59 -0.95 10.35
C HIS A 22 -6.33 0.20 9.37
N LEU A 23 -6.56 -0.02 8.06
CA LEU A 23 -6.36 0.99 7.03
C LEU A 23 -7.48 2.03 7.11
N GLU A 24 -7.09 3.27 7.38
CA GLU A 24 -7.98 4.42 7.43
C GLU A 24 -7.66 5.39 6.29
N PRO A 25 -8.65 6.15 5.79
CA PRO A 25 -8.39 7.19 4.81
C PRO A 25 -7.37 8.20 5.34
N GLY A 26 -6.35 8.49 4.53
CA GLY A 26 -5.22 9.34 4.94
C GLY A 26 -3.97 8.56 5.38
N ASP A 27 -4.09 7.26 5.66
CA ASP A 27 -2.93 6.41 5.89
C ASP A 27 -2.02 6.40 4.66
N ARG A 28 -0.71 6.34 4.91
CA ARG A 28 0.31 6.19 3.88
C ARG A 28 0.69 4.73 3.74
N ILE A 29 0.77 4.26 2.50
CA ILE A 29 1.18 2.90 2.17
C ILE A 29 2.42 2.98 1.29
N ALA A 30 3.49 2.31 1.72
CA ALA A 30 4.68 2.07 0.91
C ALA A 30 4.42 0.92 -0.06
N VAL A 31 4.93 1.05 -1.29
CA VAL A 31 4.81 0.06 -2.36
C VAL A 31 6.18 -0.43 -2.77
N ASP A 32 6.33 -1.75 -2.88
CA ASP A 32 7.57 -2.43 -3.27
C ASP A 32 7.31 -3.59 -4.23
N GLN A 33 8.38 -4.20 -4.74
CA GLN A 33 8.33 -5.39 -5.59
C GLN A 33 9.43 -6.39 -5.23
N LEU A 34 9.09 -7.69 -5.21
CA LEU A 34 10.06 -8.78 -4.97
C LEU A 34 10.75 -9.29 -6.25
N GLY A 35 10.49 -8.67 -7.41
CA GLY A 35 11.13 -9.00 -8.69
C GLY A 35 10.53 -10.19 -9.46
N ASP A 36 9.66 -10.99 -8.83
CA ASP A 36 8.91 -12.09 -9.47
C ASP A 36 7.50 -11.66 -9.95
N GLY A 37 7.24 -10.35 -9.96
CA GLY A 37 5.92 -9.78 -10.22
C GLY A 37 5.06 -9.61 -8.97
N THR A 38 5.54 -10.03 -7.79
CA THR A 38 4.88 -9.76 -6.50
C THR A 38 5.05 -8.29 -6.13
N ILE A 39 3.93 -7.63 -5.83
CA ILE A 39 3.88 -6.27 -5.27
C ILE A 39 3.60 -6.36 -3.77
N ILE A 40 4.37 -5.64 -2.95
CA ILE A 40 4.17 -5.53 -1.51
C ILE A 40 3.56 -4.18 -1.19
N LEU A 41 2.57 -4.17 -0.30
CA LEU A 41 1.98 -2.98 0.31
C LEU A 41 2.25 -3.01 1.81
N LYS A 42 2.91 -1.97 2.34
CA LYS A 42 3.26 -1.84 3.77
C LYS A 42 2.64 -0.55 4.33
N LYS A 43 1.79 -0.67 5.36
CA LYS A 43 1.30 0.51 6.10
C LYS A 43 2.49 1.19 6.79
N ILE A 44 2.59 2.50 6.65
CA ILE A 44 3.59 3.31 7.34
C ILE A 44 2.97 3.78 8.66
N GLU A 45 3.63 3.50 9.78
CA GLU A 45 3.18 3.97 11.10
C GLU A 45 3.63 5.42 11.35
N ASP A 46 2.81 6.19 12.06
CA ASP A 46 3.16 7.55 12.42
C ASP A 46 4.40 7.59 13.32
N GLY A 47 5.40 8.36 12.92
CA GLY A 47 6.70 8.45 13.60
C GLY A 47 7.73 7.42 13.13
N SER A 48 7.36 6.47 12.26
CA SER A 48 8.34 5.64 11.57
C SER A 48 9.08 6.48 10.53
N THR A 49 10.38 6.70 10.78
CA THR A 49 11.28 7.22 9.74
C THR A 49 11.53 6.05 8.81
N LEU A 50 11.06 6.12 7.56
CA LEU A 50 11.54 5.18 6.54
C LEU A 50 13.05 5.38 6.49
N ASP A 51 13.80 4.36 6.90
CA ASP A 51 15.24 4.44 6.91
C ASP A 51 15.68 4.79 5.48
N VAL A 52 16.60 5.75 5.32
CA VAL A 52 16.86 6.38 4.01
C VAL A 52 17.36 5.34 2.98
N GLY A 53 17.88 4.21 3.46
CA GLY A 53 18.20 3.03 2.66
C GLY A 53 16.99 2.23 2.16
N GLU A 54 15.92 2.10 2.95
CA GLU A 54 14.66 1.47 2.53
C GLU A 54 13.87 2.43 1.63
N ALA A 55 13.75 3.71 1.99
CA ALA A 55 12.92 4.69 1.28
C ALA A 55 13.26 4.88 -0.21
N SER A 56 14.49 4.56 -0.62
CA SER A 56 14.91 4.66 -2.02
C SER A 56 14.32 3.57 -2.92
N GLU A 57 13.76 2.50 -2.35
CA GLU A 57 13.15 1.38 -3.10
C GLU A 57 11.62 1.46 -3.14
N TYR A 58 10.99 2.23 -2.24
CA TYR A 58 9.53 2.31 -2.14
C TYR A 58 8.93 3.50 -2.88
N GLY A 59 7.91 3.24 -3.72
CA GLY A 59 6.96 4.26 -4.14
C GLY A 59 5.96 4.57 -3.02
N ILE A 60 5.64 5.85 -2.77
CA ILE A 60 4.62 6.23 -1.77
C ILE A 60 3.27 6.41 -2.46
N LEU A 61 2.25 5.66 -2.01
CA LEU A 61 0.86 5.90 -2.37
C LEU A 61 0.12 6.57 -1.20
N GLN A 62 -0.56 7.67 -1.50
CA GLN A 62 -1.47 8.33 -0.56
C GLN A 62 -2.90 7.84 -0.83
N LEU A 63 -3.57 7.35 0.22
CA LEU A 63 -4.98 6.96 0.12
C LEU A 63 -5.87 8.21 -0.01
N THR A 64 -6.55 8.35 -1.15
CA THR A 64 -7.52 9.42 -1.40
C THR A 64 -8.95 8.91 -1.23
N HIS A 65 -9.84 9.75 -0.70
CA HIS A 65 -11.28 9.44 -0.66
C HIS A 65 -11.87 9.38 -2.07
N SER A 66 -12.83 8.47 -2.29
CA SER A 66 -13.72 8.43 -3.47
C SER A 66 -15.09 8.95 -3.11
#